data_AF-E0VPB7-F1
#
_entry.id   AF-E0VPB7-F1
#
_cell.length_a   1.000
_cell.length_b   1.000
_cell.length_c   1.000
_cell.angle_alpha   90.00
_cell.angle_beta   90.00
_cell.angle_gamma   90.00
#
_symmetry.space_group_name_H-M   'P 1'
#
loop_
_entity.id
_entity.type
_entity.pdbx_description
1 polymer ?
#
loop_
_entity_poly.entity_id
_entity_poly.type
_entity_poly.pdbx_seq_one_letter_code
_entity_poly.pdbx_strand_id
1 'polypeptide(L)'
;MRGFQLVGAKYASCMNGKWDADLPICVKYGCRAPSATHVNGQFIESYRGAVVKVICNPGYNLVGSPSVYCNGIRWNETFPVCKVFNKTPEKSCDFESEDICGWNQDPMHDFDWRRRKKNTDDTNNDNDDNGFYMYMPNIKMWNENITARLYSPVYPSNYSNGTYFKFSYMMKGSDTDTLKIYVKPENVELYNLIPSFWMSGKQGEHWNVGYFNIEYSTMPFQSDSEKKKRILTCDLKK
;
A
#
# COMPACT_ATOMS: atom_id res chain seq x y z
N MET A 1 -25.37 6.33 -22.25
CA MET A 1 -24.80 6.03 -20.92
C MET A 1 -24.80 7.29 -20.05
N ARG A 2 -25.94 7.68 -19.45
CA ARG A 2 -25.99 8.85 -18.54
C ARG A 2 -25.75 8.38 -17.10
N GLY A 3 -24.87 9.09 -16.38
CA GLY A 3 -24.66 8.93 -14.94
C GLY A 3 -23.58 7.93 -14.49
N PHE A 4 -22.85 7.30 -15.42
CA PHE A 4 -21.65 6.52 -15.07
C PHE A 4 -20.43 7.43 -14.96
N GLN A 5 -19.55 7.13 -14.01
CA GLN A 5 -18.26 7.81 -13.79
C GLN A 5 -17.14 6.78 -13.90
N LEU A 6 -15.99 7.21 -14.45
CA LEU A 6 -14.82 6.35 -14.59
C LEU A 6 -13.96 6.45 -13.33
N VAL A 7 -13.63 5.31 -12.73
CA VAL A 7 -12.70 5.17 -11.60
C VAL A 7 -11.42 4.53 -12.10
N GLY A 8 -10.27 5.17 -11.85
CA GLY A 8 -8.97 4.73 -12.33
C GLY A 8 -8.43 5.55 -13.51
N ALA A 9 -7.41 5.03 -14.17
CA ALA A 9 -6.71 5.75 -15.23
C ALA A 9 -7.58 5.88 -16.49
N LYS A 10 -7.59 7.08 -17.08
CA LYS A 10 -8.25 7.34 -18.37
C LYS A 10 -7.43 6.85 -19.57
N TYR A 11 -6.13 6.70 -19.38
CA TYR A 11 -5.18 6.32 -20.41
C TYR A 11 -4.21 5.29 -19.83
N ALA A 12 -3.75 4.37 -20.67
CA ALA A 12 -2.74 3.38 -20.34
C ALA A 12 -1.69 3.39 -21.45
N SER A 13 -0.44 3.15 -21.09
CA SER A 13 0.69 2.96 -22.00
C SER A 13 1.21 1.53 -21.84
N CYS A 14 1.57 0.90 -22.96
CA CYS A 14 2.16 -0.42 -22.95
C CYS A 14 3.69 -0.28 -22.84
N MET A 15 4.26 -0.82 -21.75
CA MET A 15 5.70 -0.88 -21.53
C MET A 15 6.11 -2.35 -21.43
N ASN A 16 7.01 -2.80 -22.33
CA ASN A 16 7.51 -4.17 -22.42
C ASN A 16 6.39 -5.22 -22.43
N GLY A 17 5.37 -5.00 -23.27
CA GLY A 17 4.25 -5.93 -23.42
C GLY A 17 3.23 -5.93 -22.28
N LYS A 18 3.36 -5.03 -21.29
CA LYS A 18 2.41 -4.91 -20.18
C LYS A 18 1.89 -3.48 -20.04
N TRP A 19 0.59 -3.34 -19.78
CA TRP A 19 -0.03 -2.05 -19.51
C TRP A 19 0.41 -1.49 -18.16
N ASP A 20 0.67 -0.18 -18.12
CA ASP A 20 1.08 0.55 -16.92
C ASP A 20 -0.09 0.96 -16.00
N ALA A 21 -1.33 0.79 -16.49
CA ALA A 21 -2.56 1.07 -15.78
C ALA A 21 -3.53 -0.12 -15.82
N ASP A 22 -4.20 -0.36 -14.71
CA ASP A 22 -5.29 -1.33 -14.63
C ASP A 22 -6.50 -0.85 -15.42
N LEU A 23 -7.34 -1.81 -15.81
CA LEU A 23 -8.60 -1.50 -16.48
C LEU A 23 -9.46 -0.62 -15.56
N PRO A 24 -9.91 0.55 -16.04
CA PRO A 24 -10.72 1.43 -15.22
C PRO A 24 -12.12 0.84 -15.01
N ILE A 25 -12.73 1.17 -13.87
CA ILE A 25 -14.04 0.68 -13.46
C ILE A 25 -15.08 1.78 -13.72
N CYS A 26 -16.13 1.45 -14.44
CA CYS A 26 -17.28 2.34 -14.63
C CYS A 26 -18.27 2.17 -13.48
N VAL A 27 -18.40 3.20 -12.64
CA VAL A 27 -19.28 3.18 -11.47
C VAL A 27 -20.50 4.06 -11.68
N LYS A 28 -21.60 3.73 -11.02
CA LYS A 28 -22.82 4.54 -10.97
C LYS A 28 -23.47 4.38 -9.61
N TYR A 29 -23.92 5.48 -9.02
CA TYR A 29 -24.64 5.45 -7.74
C TYR A 29 -26.01 4.74 -7.90
N GLY A 30 -26.52 4.16 -6.82
CA GLY A 30 -27.83 3.48 -6.81
C GLY A 30 -27.87 2.19 -5.99
N CYS A 31 -26.72 1.66 -5.57
CA CYS A 31 -26.66 0.52 -4.67
C CYS A 31 -26.97 0.95 -3.24
N ARG A 32 -27.67 0.08 -2.52
CA ARG A 32 -27.88 0.25 -1.08
C ARG A 32 -26.64 -0.27 -0.34
N ALA A 33 -26.00 0.57 0.45
CA ALA A 33 -24.95 0.13 1.36
C ALA A 33 -25.53 -0.76 2.47
N PRO A 34 -24.78 -1.74 3.01
CA PRO A 34 -25.21 -2.53 4.15
C PRO A 34 -25.52 -1.62 5.34
N SER A 35 -26.67 -1.82 6.00
CA SER A 35 -27.04 -1.05 7.20
C SER A 35 -26.18 -1.39 8.44
N ALA A 36 -25.34 -2.41 8.38
CA ALA A 36 -24.41 -2.74 9.44
C ALA A 36 -23.19 -1.83 9.32
N THR A 37 -23.09 -0.81 10.17
CA THR A 37 -21.80 -0.21 10.54
C THR A 37 -20.88 -1.34 10.99
N HIS A 38 -19.94 -1.73 10.13
CA HIS A 38 -19.12 -2.91 10.40
C HIS A 38 -18.22 -2.65 11.61
N VAL A 39 -18.32 -3.56 12.58
CA VAL A 39 -17.57 -3.51 13.84
C VAL A 39 -16.08 -3.50 13.52
N ASN A 40 -15.33 -2.58 14.13
CA ASN A 40 -13.87 -2.50 14.04
C ASN A 40 -13.27 -1.99 12.71
N GLY A 41 -14.03 -1.23 11.92
CA GLY A 41 -13.52 -0.53 10.75
C GLY A 41 -14.31 0.72 10.38
N GLN A 42 -13.81 1.46 9.40
CA GLN A 42 -14.41 2.68 8.84
C GLN A 42 -14.68 2.51 7.35
N PHE A 43 -15.83 3.01 6.90
CA PHE A 43 -16.22 3.02 5.49
C PHE A 43 -16.03 4.42 4.94
N ILE A 44 -15.24 4.53 3.88
CA ILE A 44 -15.04 5.76 3.13
C ILE A 44 -15.78 5.66 1.82
N GLU A 45 -16.84 6.47 1.70
CA GLU A 45 -17.63 6.55 0.48
C GLU A 45 -17.07 7.60 -0.48
N SER A 46 -17.07 7.28 -1.77
CA SER A 46 -16.74 8.21 -2.85
C SER A 46 -17.67 8.02 -4.04
N TYR A 47 -17.59 8.91 -5.04
CA TYR A 47 -18.45 8.88 -6.23
C TYR A 47 -19.95 8.80 -5.90
N ARG A 48 -20.41 9.60 -4.93
CA ARG A 48 -21.80 9.61 -4.43
C ARG A 48 -22.25 8.23 -3.89
N GLY A 49 -21.37 7.57 -3.14
CA GLY A 49 -21.62 6.23 -2.60
C GLY A 49 -21.56 5.13 -3.65
N ALA A 50 -21.03 5.38 -4.84
CA ALA A 50 -20.82 4.35 -5.86
C ALA A 50 -19.54 3.54 -5.64
N VAL A 51 -18.64 4.02 -4.77
CA VAL A 51 -17.43 3.32 -4.35
C VAL A 51 -17.35 3.39 -2.85
N VAL A 52 -17.10 2.25 -2.21
CA VAL A 52 -16.85 2.18 -0.76
C VAL A 52 -15.51 1.53 -0.54
N LYS A 53 -14.62 2.24 0.15
CA LYS A 53 -13.33 1.74 0.61
C LYS A 53 -13.41 1.46 2.10
N VAL A 54 -12.83 0.35 2.56
CA VAL A 54 -12.89 -0.06 3.96
C VAL A 54 -11.51 0.04 4.59
N ILE A 55 -11.45 0.66 5.76
CA ILE A 55 -10.26 0.70 6.63
C ILE A 55 -10.56 -0.09 7.89
N CYS A 56 -9.62 -0.88 8.38
CA CYS A 56 -9.76 -1.51 9.69
C CYS A 56 -9.15 -0.63 10.78
N ASN A 57 -9.77 -0.67 11.96
CA ASN A 57 -9.24 -0.03 13.15
C ASN A 57 -7.91 -0.72 13.54
N PRO A 58 -7.03 -0.04 14.29
CA PRO A 58 -5.82 -0.66 14.84
C PRO A 58 -6.11 -2.00 15.53
N GLY A 59 -5.28 -3.01 15.26
CA GLY A 59 -5.45 -4.37 15.76
C GLY A 59 -6.36 -5.29 14.92
N TYR A 60 -6.90 -4.79 13.80
CA TYR A 60 -7.75 -5.55 12.88
C TYR A 60 -7.18 -5.57 11.47
N ASN A 61 -7.29 -6.72 10.81
CA ASN A 61 -6.91 -6.89 9.41
C ASN A 61 -8.14 -6.98 8.51
N LEU A 62 -8.02 -6.37 7.34
CA LEU A 62 -9.03 -6.42 6.29
C LEU A 62 -9.02 -7.79 5.62
N VAL A 63 -10.17 -8.45 5.59
CA VAL A 63 -10.36 -9.72 4.89
C VAL A 63 -11.36 -9.50 3.75
N GLY A 64 -10.87 -9.61 2.51
CA GLY A 64 -11.62 -9.37 1.28
C GLY A 64 -11.01 -8.23 0.46
N SER A 65 -11.74 -7.75 -0.55
CA SER A 65 -11.30 -6.62 -1.37
C SER A 65 -11.45 -5.31 -0.59
N PRO A 66 -10.42 -4.44 -0.58
CA PRO A 66 -10.45 -3.19 0.19
C PRO A 66 -11.45 -2.17 -0.33
N SER A 67 -11.90 -2.32 -1.59
CA SER A 67 -12.86 -1.45 -2.24
C SER A 67 -13.94 -2.26 -2.96
N VAL A 68 -15.19 -1.80 -2.87
CA VAL A 68 -16.32 -2.33 -3.62
C VAL A 68 -16.94 -1.23 -4.49
N TYR A 69 -17.43 -1.62 -5.68
CA TYR A 69 -17.84 -0.73 -6.75
C TYR A 69 -19.28 -1.02 -7.19
N CYS A 70 -20.11 0.01 -7.25
CA CYS A 70 -21.51 -0.08 -7.66
C CYS A 70 -21.68 0.22 -9.15
N ASN A 71 -22.45 -0.61 -9.85
CA ASN A 71 -22.80 -0.38 -11.27
C ASN A 71 -24.16 0.33 -11.47
N GLY A 72 -24.72 0.90 -10.40
CA GLY A 72 -26.05 1.53 -10.34
C GLY A 72 -27.17 0.60 -9.86
N ILE A 73 -26.92 -0.71 -9.76
CA ILE A 73 -27.91 -1.70 -9.33
C ILE A 73 -27.31 -2.64 -8.28
N ARG A 74 -26.09 -3.14 -8.51
CA ARG A 74 -25.41 -4.10 -7.64
C ARG A 74 -23.95 -3.72 -7.39
N TRP A 75 -23.46 -4.10 -6.21
CA TRP A 75 -22.04 -4.12 -5.90
C TRP A 75 -21.35 -5.21 -6.71
N ASN A 76 -20.11 -4.97 -7.16
CA ASN A 76 -19.32 -5.97 -7.89
C ASN A 76 -18.91 -7.15 -6.99
N GLU A 77 -18.75 -6.89 -5.69
CA GLU A 77 -18.25 -7.83 -4.70
C GLU A 77 -18.94 -7.62 -3.35
N THR A 78 -18.72 -8.54 -2.42
CA THR A 78 -19.19 -8.42 -1.03
C THR A 78 -18.27 -7.52 -0.21
N PHE A 79 -18.83 -6.82 0.78
CA PHE A 79 -18.06 -5.93 1.65
C PHE A 79 -17.03 -6.72 2.48
N PRO A 80 -15.79 -6.21 2.60
CA PRO A 80 -14.75 -6.86 3.39
C PRO A 80 -15.06 -6.77 4.89
N VAL A 81 -14.41 -7.62 5.68
CA VAL A 81 -14.60 -7.68 7.13
C VAL A 81 -13.28 -7.42 7.85
N CYS A 82 -13.32 -6.58 8.88
CA CYS A 82 -12.20 -6.36 9.78
C CYS A 82 -12.20 -7.44 10.87
N LYS A 83 -11.22 -8.35 10.81
CA LYS A 83 -11.04 -9.42 11.79
C LYS A 83 -9.88 -9.11 12.71
N VAL A 84 -10.00 -9.52 13.99
CA VAL A 84 -8.90 -9.37 14.96
C VAL A 84 -7.66 -10.04 14.41
N PHE A 85 -6.53 -9.37 14.55
CA PHE A 85 -5.24 -9.92 14.19
C PHE A 85 -4.80 -10.99 15.20
N ASN A 86 -5.29 -12.22 15.05
CA ASN A 86 -4.96 -13.35 15.92
C ASN A 86 -3.71 -14.14 15.48
N LYS A 87 -3.01 -13.69 14.45
CA LYS A 87 -1.71 -14.24 14.05
C LYS A 87 -0.60 -13.32 14.54
N THR A 88 0.49 -13.89 15.02
CA THR A 88 1.72 -13.12 15.26
C THR A 88 2.17 -12.51 13.94
N PRO A 89 2.44 -11.19 13.88
CA PRO A 89 2.83 -10.56 12.64
C PRO A 89 4.16 -11.13 12.16
N GLU A 90 4.20 -11.48 10.88
CA GLU A 90 5.42 -11.96 10.25
C GLU A 90 6.46 -10.84 10.25
N LYS A 91 7.67 -11.22 10.62
CA LYS A 91 8.81 -10.29 10.67
C LYS A 91 9.43 -10.09 9.29
N SER A 92 9.05 -10.85 8.27
CA SER A 92 9.63 -10.76 6.94
C SER A 92 8.48 -10.70 5.94
N CYS A 93 8.65 -9.92 4.87
CA CYS A 93 7.67 -9.87 3.79
C CYS A 93 8.34 -9.67 2.44
N ASP A 94 8.38 -10.77 1.69
CA ASP A 94 8.84 -10.82 0.31
C ASP A 94 7.74 -10.47 -0.72
N PHE A 95 6.49 -10.31 -0.27
CA PHE A 95 5.29 -10.06 -1.08
C PHE A 95 4.89 -11.23 -2.00
N GLU A 96 5.33 -12.46 -1.71
CA GLU A 96 4.91 -13.66 -2.46
C GLU A 96 3.48 -14.10 -2.16
N SER A 97 2.98 -13.80 -0.96
CA SER A 97 1.59 -14.09 -0.58
C SER A 97 0.61 -13.06 -1.16
N GLU A 98 -0.61 -13.51 -1.49
CA GLU A 98 -1.69 -12.64 -2.00
C GLU A 98 -2.16 -11.61 -0.96
N ASP A 99 -2.07 -11.95 0.33
CA ASP A 99 -2.41 -11.04 1.43
C ASP A 99 -1.28 -10.07 1.78
N ILE A 100 -0.20 -10.03 0.98
CA ILE A 100 0.98 -9.17 1.15
C ILE A 100 1.50 -9.17 2.60
N CYS A 101 1.51 -10.33 3.24
CA CYS A 101 1.94 -10.56 4.63
C CYS A 101 1.17 -9.71 5.65
N GLY A 102 -0.06 -9.31 5.32
CA GLY A 102 -0.91 -8.45 6.13
C GLY A 102 -0.54 -6.96 6.07
N TRP A 103 0.35 -6.54 5.17
CA TRP A 103 0.53 -5.11 4.90
C TRP A 103 -0.76 -4.52 4.32
N ASN A 104 -1.02 -3.26 4.63
CA ASN A 104 -2.23 -2.58 4.22
C ASN A 104 -1.87 -1.25 3.54
N GLN A 105 -2.76 -0.83 2.64
CA GLN A 105 -2.59 0.41 1.88
C GLN A 105 -3.39 1.51 2.55
N ASP A 106 -2.86 2.73 2.59
CA ASP A 106 -3.61 3.86 3.13
C ASP A 106 -4.73 4.25 2.17
N PRO A 107 -5.99 4.05 2.59
CA PRO A 107 -7.13 4.29 1.74
C PRO A 107 -7.47 5.76 1.53
N MET A 108 -6.99 6.64 2.41
CA MET A 108 -7.17 8.09 2.33
C MET A 108 -6.14 8.74 1.41
N HIS A 109 -5.19 7.96 0.90
CA HIS A 109 -4.14 8.42 0.03
C HIS A 109 -4.56 8.44 -1.44
N ASP A 110 -4.02 9.40 -2.20
CA ASP A 110 -4.29 9.60 -3.63
C ASP A 110 -4.15 8.32 -4.50
N PHE A 111 -3.22 7.41 -4.15
CA PHE A 111 -2.96 6.18 -4.89
C PHE A 111 -2.53 5.01 -3.99
N ASP A 112 -2.88 3.82 -4.46
CA ASP A 112 -2.48 2.54 -3.89
C ASP A 112 -1.21 2.01 -4.60
N TRP A 113 -0.27 1.50 -3.82
CA TRP A 113 0.78 0.58 -4.24
C TRP A 113 0.24 -0.59 -5.03
N ARG A 114 1.03 -1.09 -5.99
CA ARG A 114 0.66 -2.23 -6.81
C ARG A 114 1.65 -3.36 -6.65
N ARG A 115 1.15 -4.58 -6.56
CA ARG A 115 1.98 -5.79 -6.55
C ARG A 115 2.34 -6.19 -7.98
N ARG A 116 3.61 -6.43 -8.27
CA ARG A 116 4.09 -6.84 -9.60
C ARG A 116 5.10 -7.97 -9.50
N LYS A 117 4.95 -8.97 -10.37
CA LYS A 117 5.95 -10.01 -10.59
C LYS A 117 7.18 -9.43 -11.28
N LYS A 118 8.37 -9.76 -10.80
CA LYS A 118 9.66 -9.49 -11.44
C LYS A 118 9.65 -10.07 -12.86
N ASN A 119 10.23 -9.33 -13.80
CA ASN A 119 10.47 -9.78 -15.17
C ASN A 119 11.98 -9.83 -15.41
N THR A 120 12.43 -10.55 -16.43
CA THR A 120 13.86 -10.68 -16.80
C THR A 120 14.57 -9.35 -17.08
N ASP A 121 13.82 -8.28 -17.39
CA ASP A 121 14.37 -6.91 -17.58
C ASP A 121 14.56 -6.12 -16.27
N ASP A 122 14.00 -6.60 -15.14
CA ASP A 122 14.07 -5.92 -13.83
C ASP A 122 15.23 -6.44 -12.95
N THR A 123 16.01 -7.42 -13.42
CA THR A 123 17.05 -8.15 -12.68
C THR A 123 18.46 -7.82 -13.19
N ASN A 124 19.09 -6.75 -12.67
CA ASN A 124 20.52 -6.51 -12.87
C ASN A 124 21.38 -7.33 -11.88
N ASN A 125 21.40 -8.66 -12.03
CA ASN A 125 22.27 -9.64 -11.34
C ASN A 125 21.79 -10.32 -10.03
N ASP A 126 20.48 -10.44 -9.78
CA ASP A 126 20.00 -11.46 -8.83
C ASP A 126 19.35 -12.59 -9.63
N ASN A 127 19.89 -13.81 -9.54
CA ASN A 127 19.44 -15.03 -10.23
C ASN A 127 18.07 -15.56 -9.72
N ASP A 128 17.17 -14.67 -9.31
CA ASP A 128 15.86 -14.99 -8.76
C ASP A 128 14.75 -14.28 -9.56
N ASP A 129 14.46 -14.86 -10.72
CA ASP A 129 13.44 -14.41 -11.70
C ASP A 129 11.99 -14.67 -11.24
N ASN A 130 11.76 -15.10 -10.00
CA ASN A 130 10.45 -15.55 -9.50
C ASN A 130 10.02 -14.90 -8.19
N GLY A 131 10.02 -13.56 -8.13
CA GLY A 131 9.47 -12.83 -6.98
C GLY A 131 8.47 -11.74 -7.35
N PHE A 132 7.73 -11.24 -6.36
CA PHE A 132 6.86 -10.09 -6.43
C PHE A 132 7.49 -8.91 -5.68
N TYR A 133 7.06 -7.71 -6.04
CA TYR A 133 7.41 -6.49 -5.33
C TYR A 133 6.25 -5.51 -5.37
N MET A 134 6.22 -4.60 -4.39
CA MET A 134 5.25 -3.51 -4.39
C MET A 134 5.83 -2.32 -5.14
N TYR A 135 5.08 -1.67 -6.04
CA TYR A 135 5.50 -0.50 -6.81
C TYR A 135 4.41 0.55 -6.93
N MET A 136 4.81 1.81 -6.95
CA MET A 136 3.93 2.91 -7.30
C MET A 136 4.14 3.28 -8.79
N PRO A 137 3.10 3.20 -9.64
CA PRO A 137 3.20 3.49 -11.06
C PRO A 137 3.52 4.97 -11.33
N ASN A 138 4.18 5.24 -12.45
CA ASN A 138 4.56 6.61 -12.81
C ASN A 138 3.35 7.37 -13.38
N ILE A 139 2.60 8.03 -12.50
CA ILE A 139 1.43 8.83 -12.90
C ILE A 139 1.90 10.22 -13.32
N LYS A 140 1.75 10.56 -14.60
CA LYS A 140 2.15 11.86 -15.19
C LYS A 140 1.05 12.93 -15.15
N MET A 141 -0.09 12.68 -14.51
CA MET A 141 -1.32 13.38 -14.91
C MET A 141 -1.96 14.38 -13.94
N TRP A 142 -1.63 14.45 -12.64
CA TRP A 142 -2.28 15.44 -11.75
C TRP A 142 -1.33 15.83 -10.62
N ASN A 143 -0.97 17.11 -10.52
CA ASN A 143 -0.20 17.79 -9.45
C ASN A 143 1.05 17.07 -8.90
N GLU A 144 2.15 17.80 -8.77
CA GLU A 144 3.43 17.27 -8.30
C GLU A 144 3.44 16.78 -6.84
N ASN A 145 2.31 16.53 -6.16
CA ASN A 145 2.23 16.13 -4.74
C ASN A 145 1.47 14.83 -4.48
N ILE A 146 1.31 13.98 -5.50
CA ILE A 146 0.74 12.65 -5.30
C ILE A 146 1.65 11.83 -4.37
N THR A 147 1.07 11.32 -3.29
CA THR A 147 1.75 10.34 -2.42
C THR A 147 1.03 8.98 -2.49
N ALA A 148 1.64 7.92 -1.98
CA ALA A 148 1.04 6.60 -1.77
C ALA A 148 1.62 6.04 -0.49
N ARG A 149 0.79 5.40 0.33
CA ARG A 149 1.21 4.91 1.64
C ARG A 149 0.88 3.44 1.85
N LEU A 150 1.85 2.70 2.36
CA LEU A 150 1.78 1.28 2.66
C LEU A 150 2.30 1.06 4.08
N TYR A 151 1.48 0.52 4.97
CA TYR A 151 1.80 0.30 6.37
C TYR A 151 1.75 -1.20 6.72
N SER A 152 2.67 -1.62 7.57
CA SER A 152 2.77 -3.00 8.03
C SER A 152 1.61 -3.37 8.97
N PRO A 153 1.44 -4.66 9.31
CA PRO A 153 0.73 -5.04 10.51
C PRO A 153 1.28 -4.33 11.75
N VAL A 154 0.47 -4.29 12.81
CA VAL A 154 0.92 -3.79 14.12
C VAL A 154 1.83 -4.83 14.79
N TYR A 155 3.07 -4.45 15.04
CA TYR A 155 4.06 -5.23 15.75
C TYR A 155 3.96 -4.99 17.27
N PRO A 156 4.03 -6.04 18.10
CA PRO A 156 4.04 -5.88 19.55
C PRO A 156 5.31 -5.16 20.02
N SER A 157 5.22 -4.44 21.14
CA SER A 157 6.30 -3.60 21.67
C SER A 157 7.62 -4.35 21.89
N ASN A 158 7.57 -5.63 22.28
CA ASN A 158 8.76 -6.47 22.47
C ASN A 158 9.59 -6.69 21.19
N TYR A 159 9.02 -6.45 20.01
CA TYR A 159 9.75 -6.52 18.73
C TYR A 159 10.66 -5.31 18.51
N SER A 160 10.55 -4.25 19.32
CA SER A 160 11.45 -3.09 19.23
C SER A 160 12.81 -3.33 19.90
N ASN A 161 12.95 -4.37 20.75
CA ASN A 161 14.14 -4.55 21.55
C ASN A 161 15.33 -5.03 20.71
N GLY A 162 16.29 -4.13 20.46
CA GLY A 162 17.54 -4.40 19.74
C GLY A 162 17.30 -4.87 18.30
N THR A 163 16.25 -4.38 17.64
CA THR A 163 15.81 -4.83 16.31
C THR A 163 16.04 -3.71 15.29
N TYR A 164 16.28 -4.08 14.03
CA TYR A 164 16.38 -3.13 12.93
C TYR A 164 15.40 -3.50 11.81
N PHE A 165 14.97 -2.47 11.07
CA PHE A 165 14.19 -2.63 9.86
C PHE A 165 15.14 -2.63 8.67
N LYS A 166 15.04 -3.63 7.79
CA LYS A 166 15.81 -3.78 6.56
C LYS A 166 14.85 -3.88 5.38
N PHE A 167 15.19 -3.28 4.25
CA PHE A 167 14.34 -3.34 3.06
C PHE A 167 15.18 -3.17 1.81
N SER A 168 14.69 -3.70 0.69
CA SER A 168 15.25 -3.40 -0.62
C SER A 168 14.34 -2.42 -1.35
N TYR A 169 14.96 -1.44 -2.01
CA TYR A 169 14.25 -0.41 -2.73
C TYR A 169 14.96 -0.11 -4.05
N MET A 170 14.19 0.30 -5.05
CA MET A 170 14.73 0.73 -6.33
C MET A 170 14.11 2.06 -6.69
N MET A 171 14.96 2.99 -7.09
CA MET A 171 14.54 4.35 -7.43
C MET A 171 14.97 4.69 -8.88
N LYS A 172 14.07 4.38 -9.84
CA LYS A 172 14.15 4.68 -11.30
C LYS A 172 13.54 6.02 -11.84
N GLY A 173 12.59 6.66 -11.15
CA GLY A 173 11.88 7.89 -11.60
C GLY A 173 12.67 9.22 -11.59
N SER A 174 11.99 10.34 -11.30
CA SER A 174 12.52 11.73 -11.29
C SER A 174 13.45 12.09 -10.12
N ASP A 175 14.32 13.09 -10.29
CA ASP A 175 15.16 13.66 -9.22
C ASP A 175 14.35 14.31 -8.09
N THR A 176 13.05 14.51 -8.30
CA THR A 176 12.12 15.07 -7.31
C THR A 176 11.34 14.03 -6.51
N ASP A 177 11.50 12.74 -6.79
CA ASP A 177 10.77 11.69 -6.06
C ASP A 177 11.40 11.40 -4.71
N THR A 178 10.58 11.06 -3.72
CA THR A 178 11.02 10.74 -2.36
C THR A 178 10.47 9.40 -1.86
N LEU A 179 11.28 8.72 -1.08
CA LEU A 179 10.94 7.56 -0.26
C LEU A 179 11.09 7.97 1.21
N LYS A 180 10.03 7.82 2.01
CA LYS A 180 10.09 7.98 3.46
C LYS A 180 9.55 6.73 4.14
N ILE A 181 10.19 6.32 5.24
CA ILE A 181 9.75 5.22 6.09
C ILE A 181 9.76 5.71 7.53
N TYR A 182 8.65 5.48 8.21
CA TYR A 182 8.37 5.89 9.57
C TYR A 182 8.15 4.66 10.45
N VAL A 183 8.57 4.73 11.70
CA VAL A 183 8.09 3.84 12.76
C VAL A 183 7.02 4.61 13.52
N LYS A 184 5.76 4.16 13.41
CA LYS A 184 4.60 4.81 14.01
C LYS A 184 4.08 4.00 15.20
N PRO A 185 4.27 4.47 16.44
CA PRO A 185 3.56 3.92 17.60
C PRO A 185 2.05 4.07 17.43
N GLU A 186 1.28 3.14 18.01
CA GLU A 186 -0.17 3.02 17.78
C GLU A 186 -0.96 4.32 18.00
N ASN A 187 -0.64 5.08 19.06
CA ASN A 187 -1.34 6.31 19.46
C ASN A 187 -0.64 7.60 19.01
N VAL A 188 0.29 7.52 18.06
CA VAL A 188 1.00 8.68 17.53
C VAL A 188 0.60 8.89 16.08
N GLU A 189 0.21 10.12 15.76
CA GLU A 189 -0.12 10.53 14.40
C GLU A 189 1.14 10.68 13.54
N LEU A 190 1.05 10.27 12.27
CA LEU A 190 2.21 10.23 11.37
C LEU A 190 2.83 11.62 11.12
N TYR A 191 2.02 12.67 11.05
CA TYR A 191 2.49 14.04 10.80
C TYR A 191 3.34 14.61 11.95
N ASN A 192 3.30 13.99 13.13
CA ASN A 192 4.14 14.35 14.27
C ASN A 192 5.47 13.59 14.28
N LEU A 193 5.71 12.69 13.32
CA LEU A 193 6.88 11.84 13.26
C LEU A 193 7.90 12.34 12.25
N ILE A 194 9.17 12.05 12.53
CA ILE A 194 10.28 12.23 11.62
C ILE A 194 10.54 10.86 10.96
N PRO A 195 10.84 10.80 9.64
CA PRO A 195 11.13 9.55 8.98
C PRO A 195 12.39 8.90 9.57
N SER A 196 12.28 7.63 9.95
CA SER A 196 13.41 6.79 10.38
C SER A 196 14.37 6.51 9.21
N PHE A 197 13.86 6.55 7.99
CA PHE A 197 14.66 6.55 6.77
C PHE A 197 14.02 7.45 5.72
N TRP A 198 14.86 8.21 5.00
CA TRP A 198 14.40 8.92 3.82
C TRP A 198 15.48 8.98 2.72
N MET A 199 15.03 8.92 1.48
CA MET A 199 15.86 9.09 0.28
C MET A 199 15.12 9.94 -0.75
N SER A 200 15.86 10.74 -1.52
CA SER A 200 15.32 11.57 -2.59
C SER A 200 16.08 11.39 -3.89
N GLY A 201 15.38 11.61 -5.00
CA GLY A 201 15.94 11.63 -6.34
C GLY A 201 16.25 10.27 -6.94
N LYS A 202 16.84 10.27 -8.13
CA LYS A 202 17.18 9.06 -8.86
C LYS A 202 18.37 8.35 -8.21
N GLN A 203 18.18 7.08 -7.84
CA GLN A 203 19.26 6.24 -7.27
C GLN A 203 19.78 5.22 -8.29
N GLY A 204 19.17 5.15 -9.48
CA GLY A 204 19.58 4.25 -10.56
C GLY A 204 18.65 3.05 -10.73
N GLU A 205 19.00 2.19 -11.69
CA GLU A 205 18.20 1.03 -12.12
C GLU A 205 18.71 -0.28 -11.50
N HIS A 206 19.04 -0.22 -10.21
CA HIS A 206 19.49 -1.37 -9.43
C HIS A 206 18.80 -1.39 -8.07
N TRP A 207 18.71 -2.56 -7.48
CA TRP A 207 18.19 -2.74 -6.12
C TRP A 207 19.21 -2.20 -5.12
N ASN A 208 18.75 -1.30 -4.26
CA ASN A 208 19.49 -0.77 -3.13
C ASN A 208 18.95 -1.40 -1.85
N VAL A 209 19.80 -1.55 -0.85
CA VAL A 209 19.42 -2.05 0.47
C VAL A 209 19.45 -0.90 1.46
N GLY A 210 18.31 -0.63 2.09
CA GLY A 210 18.18 0.31 3.19
C GLY A 210 17.97 -0.41 4.51
N TYR A 211 18.41 0.21 5.60
CA TYR A 211 18.10 -0.24 6.94
C TYR A 211 18.14 0.91 7.94
N PHE A 212 17.46 0.75 9.08
CA PHE A 212 17.52 1.65 10.22
C PHE A 212 17.20 0.89 11.52
N ASN A 213 17.75 1.35 12.64
CA ASN A 213 17.45 0.77 13.95
C ASN A 213 16.07 1.20 14.42
N ILE A 214 15.33 0.29 15.05
CA ILE A 214 14.04 0.61 15.68
C ILE A 214 14.34 0.99 17.12
N GLU A 215 13.91 2.19 17.51
CA GLU A 215 14.01 2.63 18.90
C GLU A 215 13.08 1.79 19.80
N TYR A 216 13.54 1.50 21.01
CA TYR A 216 12.74 0.77 21.97
C TYR A 216 11.43 1.51 22.24
N SER A 217 10.32 0.80 22.05
CA SER A 217 8.98 1.31 22.28
C SER A 217 8.29 0.43 23.32
N THR A 218 7.60 1.06 24.28
CA THR A 218 6.70 0.37 25.21
C THR A 218 5.33 0.11 24.60
N MET A 219 5.02 0.76 23.47
CA MET A 219 3.76 0.61 22.73
C MET A 219 3.94 -0.25 21.48
N PRO A 220 2.88 -0.96 21.03
CA PRO A 220 2.85 -1.53 19.70
C PRO A 220 3.10 -0.46 18.61
N PHE A 221 3.67 -0.88 17.48
CA PHE A 221 4.08 0.03 16.41
C PHE A 221 3.89 -0.60 15.02
N GLN A 222 3.81 0.23 13.99
CA GLN A 222 3.80 -0.19 12.59
C GLN A 222 4.89 0.54 11.81
N SER A 223 5.44 -0.11 10.79
CA SER A 223 6.28 0.53 9.78
C SER A 223 5.37 1.12 8.71
N ASP A 224 5.43 2.43 8.54
CA ASP A 224 4.63 3.18 7.59
C ASP A 224 5.53 3.75 6.49
N SER A 225 5.30 3.33 5.25
CA SER A 225 6.06 3.83 4.10
C SER A 225 5.21 4.81 3.32
N GLU A 226 5.63 6.08 3.29
CA GLU A 226 5.03 7.14 2.50
C GLU A 226 5.94 7.46 1.32
N LYS A 227 5.38 7.44 0.10
CA LYS A 227 6.17 7.63 -1.11
C LYS A 227 5.52 8.48 -2.16
N LYS A 228 6.38 9.03 -3.01
CA LYS A 228 6.02 9.86 -4.15
C LYS A 228 6.21 9.17 -5.53
N LYS A 229 6.73 7.93 -5.57
CA LYS A 229 6.76 6.93 -6.68
C LYS A 229 7.73 5.78 -6.31
N ARG A 230 7.68 4.61 -6.97
CA ARG A 230 8.68 3.49 -6.98
C ARG A 230 8.44 2.29 -6.04
N ILE A 231 9.43 1.38 -5.91
CA ILE A 231 9.31 -0.05 -5.51
C ILE A 231 9.76 -0.35 -4.05
N LEU A 232 9.19 -1.34 -3.36
CA LEU A 232 9.62 -1.88 -2.04
C LEU A 232 9.60 -3.42 -1.98
N THR A 233 10.53 -3.96 -1.18
CA THR A 233 10.51 -5.26 -0.47
C THR A 233 11.04 -5.04 0.96
N CYS A 234 10.50 -5.67 2.00
CA CYS A 234 10.75 -5.27 3.41
C CYS A 234 10.89 -6.44 4.39
N ASP A 235 11.80 -6.34 5.36
CA ASP A 235 12.06 -7.30 6.44
C ASP A 235 12.42 -6.63 7.79
N LEU A 236 11.88 -7.12 8.90
CA LEU A 236 12.37 -6.89 10.26
C LEU A 236 13.38 -7.97 10.66
N LYS A 237 14.55 -7.56 11.15
CA LYS A 237 15.61 -8.46 11.61
C LYS A 237 16.09 -8.10 13.01
N LYS A 238 16.40 -9.15 13.78
CA LYS A 238 16.97 -9.07 15.13
C LYS A 238 18.49 -9.08 15.07
#